data_AF-A0A258VZ50-F1
#
_entry.id   AF-A0A258VZ50-F1
#
_cell.length_a   1.000
_cell.length_b   1.000
_cell.length_c   1.000
_cell.angle_alpha   90.00
_cell.angle_beta   90.00
_cell.angle_gamma   90.00
#
_symmetry.space_group_name_H-M   'P 1'
#
loop_
_entity.id
_entity.type
_entity.pdbx_description
1 polymer ?
#
loop_
_entity_poly.entity_id
_entity_poly.type
_entity_poly.pdbx_seq_one_letter_code
_entity_poly.pdbx_strand_id
1 'polypeptide(L)'
;MKKLATLLILMISACSNKPTAVDNISKGDAKPTNTASIEAKQIAAEEEAHAVTELKFKKGSSELSVDSKTKLKKLLSNISKERKVDEIKLITWSDEEYPSEDQDELLEGQQILVRQRNARIKNFIRDQRKVETDIEMVSMAERSGKLSELWGDADARMKKSLEAAGIPNTDDKEKGTAKASRSIVMLILESKD
;
A
#
# COMPACT_ATOMS: atom_id res chain seq x y z
N MET A 1 -61.31 -37.76 21.22
CA MET A 1 -61.30 -36.88 20.03
C MET A 1 -60.66 -35.54 20.42
N LYS A 2 -59.72 -35.05 19.58
CA LYS A 2 -59.07 -33.71 19.60
C LYS A 2 -57.98 -33.51 20.67
N LYS A 3 -56.81 -32.96 20.39
CA LYS A 3 -55.90 -32.94 19.22
C LYS A 3 -54.56 -32.50 19.86
N LEU A 4 -53.49 -33.23 19.56
CA LEU A 4 -52.11 -32.89 19.91
C LEU A 4 -51.78 -31.49 19.36
N ALA A 5 -51.24 -30.61 20.20
CA ALA A 5 -50.54 -29.41 19.76
C ALA A 5 -49.11 -29.47 20.33
N THR A 6 -48.23 -30.06 19.54
CA THR A 6 -46.79 -30.13 19.79
C THR A 6 -46.19 -28.74 19.55
N LEU A 7 -45.79 -28.05 20.62
CA LEU A 7 -45.04 -26.80 20.51
C LEU A 7 -43.55 -27.13 20.42
N LEU A 8 -43.01 -27.04 19.20
CA LEU A 8 -41.60 -27.23 18.89
C LEU A 8 -40.86 -25.91 19.17
N ILE A 9 -40.09 -25.85 20.25
CA ILE A 9 -39.20 -24.70 20.55
C ILE A 9 -37.87 -24.93 19.82
N LEU A 10 -37.67 -24.23 18.70
CA LEU A 10 -36.38 -24.12 18.02
C LEU A 10 -35.48 -23.15 18.80
N MET A 11 -34.54 -23.68 19.58
CA MET A 11 -33.40 -22.91 20.10
C MET A 11 -32.39 -22.72 18.97
N ILE A 12 -32.43 -21.57 18.30
CA ILE A 12 -31.41 -21.20 17.31
C ILE A 12 -30.19 -20.70 18.10
N SER A 13 -29.16 -21.53 18.19
CA SER A 13 -27.84 -21.15 18.66
C SER A 13 -27.25 -20.07 17.75
N ALA A 14 -27.26 -18.82 18.21
CA ALA A 14 -26.50 -17.75 17.58
C ALA A 14 -25.01 -17.94 17.92
N CYS A 15 -24.27 -18.64 17.06
CA CYS A 15 -22.81 -18.52 17.03
C CYS A 15 -22.47 -17.09 16.62
N SER A 16 -22.19 -16.24 17.60
CA SER A 16 -21.53 -14.96 17.40
C SER A 16 -20.10 -15.23 16.91
N ASN A 17 -19.93 -15.49 15.61
CA ASN A 17 -18.63 -15.45 14.97
C ASN A 17 -18.18 -13.99 14.91
N LYS A 18 -17.55 -13.53 16.00
CA LYS A 18 -16.64 -12.39 15.91
C LYS A 18 -15.55 -12.78 14.91
N PRO A 19 -15.21 -11.94 13.92
CA PRO A 19 -14.06 -12.21 13.07
C PRO A 19 -12.83 -12.22 13.98
N THR A 20 -12.31 -13.40 14.26
CA THR A 20 -10.98 -13.57 14.81
C THR A 20 -10.01 -13.07 13.74
N ALA A 21 -9.41 -11.91 13.99
CA ALA A 21 -8.21 -11.50 13.31
C ALA A 21 -7.22 -12.68 13.35
N VAL A 22 -6.75 -13.09 12.19
CA VAL A 22 -5.81 -14.20 12.02
C VAL A 22 -4.46 -13.75 12.54
N ASP A 23 -4.25 -13.82 13.85
CA ASP A 23 -2.93 -13.75 14.47
C ASP A 23 -2.30 -15.16 14.46
N ASN A 24 -1.94 -15.65 13.27
CA ASN A 24 -1.00 -16.76 13.15
C ASN A 24 0.40 -16.19 12.91
N ILE A 25 1.03 -15.70 13.99
CA ILE A 25 2.46 -15.43 14.02
C ILE A 25 3.12 -16.57 14.79
N SER A 26 3.77 -17.46 14.04
CA SER A 26 4.70 -18.45 14.58
C SER A 26 5.72 -17.76 15.48
N LYS A 27 5.86 -18.26 16.72
CA LYS A 27 6.88 -17.84 17.68
C LYS A 27 8.26 -18.17 17.12
N GLY A 28 8.89 -17.24 16.41
CA GLY A 28 10.26 -17.40 15.91
C GLY A 28 10.70 -16.34 14.90
N ASP A 29 9.77 -15.75 14.16
CA ASP A 29 10.11 -14.77 13.13
C ASP A 29 10.05 -13.34 13.67
N ALA A 30 11.02 -12.52 13.26
CA ALA A 30 11.10 -11.12 13.65
C ALA A 30 9.76 -10.42 13.42
N LYS A 31 9.18 -9.90 14.51
CA LYS A 31 7.92 -9.14 14.52
C LYS A 31 7.99 -8.09 13.40
N PRO A 32 7.14 -8.14 12.36
CA PRO A 32 7.24 -7.19 11.27
C PRO A 32 7.05 -5.79 11.85
N THR A 33 8.06 -4.92 11.67
CA THR A 33 8.00 -3.50 12.01
C THR A 33 7.02 -2.80 11.06
N ASN A 34 5.75 -3.14 11.19
CA ASN A 34 4.72 -2.82 10.22
C ASN A 34 4.11 -1.45 10.55
N THR A 35 4.89 -0.38 10.30
CA THR A 35 4.49 1.03 10.54
C THR A 35 3.65 1.62 9.40
N ALA A 36 3.33 0.83 8.37
CA ALA A 36 2.48 1.25 7.27
C ALA A 36 1.01 1.38 7.73
N SER A 37 0.27 2.30 7.11
CA SER A 37 -1.19 2.40 7.29
C SER A 37 -1.93 1.16 6.79
N ILE A 38 -3.20 0.97 7.20
CA ILE A 38 -4.01 -0.19 6.79
C ILE A 38 -4.13 -0.22 5.27
N GLU A 39 -4.40 0.92 4.66
CA GLU A 39 -4.51 1.07 3.20
C GLU A 39 -3.21 0.66 2.50
N ALA A 40 -2.05 1.09 3.01
CA ALA A 40 -0.76 0.71 2.44
C ALA A 40 -0.48 -0.80 2.57
N LYS A 41 -0.94 -1.45 3.64
CA LYS A 41 -0.87 -2.91 3.78
C LYS A 41 -1.81 -3.63 2.82
N GLN A 42 -2.98 -3.04 2.56
CA GLN A 42 -3.94 -3.60 1.64
C GLN A 42 -3.41 -3.58 0.21
N ILE A 43 -2.89 -2.43 -0.27
CA ILE A 43 -2.21 -2.35 -1.57
C ILE A 43 -1.05 -3.35 -1.64
N ALA A 44 -0.22 -3.40 -0.60
CA ALA A 44 0.90 -4.34 -0.55
C ALA A 44 0.47 -5.80 -0.64
N ALA A 45 -0.68 -6.18 -0.06
CA ALA A 45 -1.20 -7.54 -0.16
C ALA A 45 -1.67 -7.88 -1.58
N GLU A 46 -2.35 -6.93 -2.25
CA GLU A 46 -2.82 -7.12 -3.63
C GLU A 46 -1.66 -7.17 -4.63
N GLU A 47 -0.56 -6.47 -4.36
CA GLU A 47 0.69 -6.50 -5.13
C GLU A 47 1.62 -7.66 -4.74
N GLU A 48 1.15 -8.59 -3.90
CA GLU A 48 1.93 -9.71 -3.35
C GLU A 48 3.29 -9.29 -2.74
N ALA A 49 3.34 -8.06 -2.22
CA ALA A 49 4.53 -7.50 -1.62
C ALA A 49 4.85 -8.21 -0.30
N HIS A 50 6.12 -8.57 -0.15
CA HIS A 50 6.63 -9.29 1.00
C HIS A 50 6.82 -8.37 2.21
N ALA A 51 7.06 -7.09 1.96
CA ALA A 51 7.13 -6.08 3.00
C ALA A 51 6.72 -4.70 2.46
N VAL A 52 6.22 -3.85 3.35
CA VAL A 52 5.79 -2.49 3.02
C VAL A 52 6.18 -1.51 4.12
N THR A 53 6.52 -0.28 3.71
CA THR A 53 6.63 0.85 4.64
C THR A 53 6.04 2.11 4.02
N GLU A 54 5.71 3.08 4.88
CA GLU A 54 5.15 4.37 4.49
C GLU A 54 6.04 5.50 5.00
N LEU A 55 6.39 6.40 4.07
CA LEU A 55 7.24 7.56 4.31
C LEU A 55 6.39 8.82 4.33
N LYS A 56 6.78 9.76 5.19
CA LYS A 56 6.18 11.09 5.25
C LYS A 56 7.22 12.14 4.86
N PHE A 57 6.78 13.12 4.11
CA PHE A 57 7.56 14.29 3.72
C PHE A 57 7.05 15.54 4.41
N LYS A 58 7.93 16.52 4.58
CA LYS A 58 7.48 17.88 4.89
C LYS A 58 6.88 18.48 3.61
N LYS A 59 5.87 19.33 3.78
CA LYS A 59 5.30 20.10 2.67
C LYS A 59 6.40 20.86 1.92
N GLY A 60 6.37 20.78 0.59
CA GLY A 60 7.30 21.41 -0.34
C GLY A 60 8.67 20.73 -0.40
N SER A 61 8.84 19.58 0.27
CA SER A 61 10.13 18.92 0.39
C SER A 61 10.13 17.52 -0.20
N SER A 62 11.26 17.17 -0.82
CA SER A 62 11.61 15.80 -1.24
C SER A 62 12.62 15.13 -0.30
N GLU A 63 12.99 15.80 0.80
CA GLU A 63 14.02 15.30 1.70
C GLU A 63 13.52 14.13 2.56
N LEU A 64 14.32 13.05 2.60
CA LEU A 64 14.08 11.93 3.50
C LEU A 64 14.52 12.28 4.92
N SER A 65 13.55 12.29 5.84
CA SER A 65 13.82 12.42 7.27
C SER A 65 14.68 11.26 7.80
N VAL A 66 15.29 11.44 8.97
CA VAL A 66 16.04 10.37 9.66
C VAL A 66 15.16 9.14 9.93
N ASP A 67 13.89 9.36 10.30
CA ASP A 67 12.90 8.28 10.47
C ASP A 67 12.63 7.56 9.15
N SER A 68 12.39 8.30 8.07
CA SER A 68 12.15 7.73 6.72
C SER A 68 13.34 6.88 6.25
N LYS A 69 14.57 7.38 6.43
CA LYS A 69 15.79 6.62 6.13
C LYS A 69 15.90 5.36 6.98
N THR A 70 15.54 5.43 8.26
CA THR A 70 15.55 4.29 9.19
C THR A 70 14.53 3.23 8.77
N LYS A 71 13.32 3.64 8.40
CA LYS A 71 12.27 2.75 7.88
C LYS A 71 12.70 2.04 6.60
N LEU A 72 13.29 2.78 5.65
CA LEU A 72 13.84 2.19 4.42
C LEU A 72 14.95 1.19 4.71
N LYS A 73 15.89 1.52 5.62
CA LYS A 73 16.93 0.58 6.04
C LYS A 73 16.35 -0.70 6.63
N LYS A 74 15.34 -0.58 7.51
CA LYS A 74 14.65 -1.73 8.10
C LYS A 74 13.92 -2.57 7.06
N LEU A 75 13.23 -1.92 6.12
CA LEU A 75 12.56 -2.60 5.01
C LEU A 75 13.56 -3.43 4.20
N LEU A 76 14.70 -2.83 3.84
CA LEU A 76 15.75 -3.47 3.05
C LEU A 76 16.55 -4.52 3.86
N SER A 77 16.65 -4.40 5.18
CA SER A 77 17.32 -5.42 6.00
C SER A 77 16.49 -6.68 6.21
N ASN A 78 15.17 -6.61 5.99
CA ASN A 78 14.27 -7.74 6.15
C ASN A 78 14.36 -8.76 5.00
N ILE A 79 15.20 -8.49 4.01
CA ILE A 79 15.50 -9.43 2.91
C ILE A 79 16.44 -10.51 3.46
N SER A 80 16.01 -11.78 3.44
CA SER A 80 16.90 -12.88 3.80
C SER A 80 18.02 -13.01 2.77
N LYS A 81 19.22 -13.43 3.20
CA LYS A 81 20.37 -13.65 2.27
C LYS A 81 20.06 -14.66 1.16
N GLU A 82 18.99 -15.44 1.31
CA GLU A 82 18.61 -16.54 0.42
C GLU A 82 17.61 -16.13 -0.66
N ARG A 83 16.98 -14.95 -0.56
CA ARG A 83 16.02 -14.47 -1.56
C ARG A 83 16.48 -13.16 -2.15
N LYS A 84 16.53 -13.10 -3.48
CA LYS A 84 16.77 -11.86 -4.20
C LYS A 84 15.51 -11.01 -4.21
N VAL A 85 15.72 -9.72 -4.39
CA VAL A 85 14.62 -8.79 -4.63
C VAL A 85 14.38 -8.77 -6.10
N ASP A 86 13.15 -9.10 -6.46
CA ASP A 86 12.66 -9.02 -7.82
C ASP A 86 12.43 -7.55 -8.16
N GLU A 87 11.55 -6.91 -7.38
CA GLU A 87 11.08 -5.56 -7.65
C GLU A 87 10.86 -4.75 -6.35
N ILE A 88 11.08 -3.43 -6.44
CA ILE A 88 10.61 -2.47 -5.44
C ILE A 88 9.64 -1.51 -6.10
N LYS A 89 8.38 -1.54 -5.68
CA LYS A 89 7.36 -0.60 -6.14
C LYS A 89 7.27 0.63 -5.24
N LEU A 90 7.24 1.80 -5.85
CA LEU A 90 7.20 3.11 -5.20
C LEU A 90 5.97 3.87 -5.63
N ILE A 91 5.02 4.09 -4.72
CA ILE A 91 3.82 4.90 -5.01
C ILE A 91 3.95 6.21 -4.23
N THR A 92 4.00 7.34 -4.94
CA THR A 92 4.35 8.64 -4.32
C THR A 92 3.36 9.73 -4.65
N TRP A 93 2.88 10.39 -3.60
CA TRP A 93 2.04 11.58 -3.66
C TRP A 93 2.87 12.87 -3.57
N SER A 94 2.29 13.93 -4.11
CA SER A 94 2.78 15.30 -4.02
C SER A 94 2.39 15.91 -2.67
N ASP A 95 2.27 17.23 -2.53
CA ASP A 95 1.63 17.83 -1.34
C ASP A 95 0.11 17.88 -1.43
N GLU A 96 -0.44 17.47 -2.57
CA GLU A 96 -1.85 17.43 -2.86
C GLU A 96 -2.30 15.97 -2.98
N GLU A 97 -3.61 15.77 -2.84
CA GLU A 97 -4.23 14.48 -3.10
C GLU A 97 -4.18 14.17 -4.61
N TYR A 98 -4.50 12.93 -4.95
CA TYR A 98 -4.56 12.49 -6.34
C TYR A 98 -5.53 13.35 -7.18
N PRO A 99 -5.25 13.60 -8.47
CA PRO A 99 -6.12 14.42 -9.31
C PRO A 99 -7.58 13.95 -9.32
N SER A 100 -8.52 14.91 -9.24
CA SER A 100 -9.95 14.64 -9.38
C SER A 100 -10.31 14.14 -10.77
N GLU A 101 -11.55 13.67 -10.98
CA GLU A 101 -12.01 13.20 -12.30
C GLU A 101 -11.95 14.28 -13.38
N ASP A 102 -12.20 15.54 -13.01
CA ASP A 102 -12.15 16.69 -13.92
C ASP A 102 -10.71 17.18 -14.21
N GLN A 103 -9.69 16.48 -13.68
CA GLN A 103 -8.30 16.89 -13.75
C GLN A 103 -7.39 15.69 -14.02
N ASP A 104 -6.80 15.61 -15.20
CA ASP A 104 -5.90 14.49 -15.55
C ASP A 104 -4.59 14.52 -14.74
N GLU A 105 -4.09 15.71 -14.41
CA GLU A 105 -2.79 15.87 -13.75
C GLU A 105 -2.80 17.07 -12.80
N LEU A 106 -2.05 16.96 -11.70
CA LEU A 106 -1.75 18.09 -10.81
C LEU A 106 -0.88 19.12 -11.53
N LEU A 107 -0.83 20.33 -10.98
CA LEU A 107 0.05 21.39 -11.46
C LEU A 107 1.52 20.92 -11.56
N GLU A 108 2.27 21.44 -12.53
CA GLU A 108 3.64 21.02 -12.83
C GLU A 108 4.56 20.98 -11.59
N GLY A 109 4.41 21.93 -10.66
CA GLY A 109 5.15 21.94 -9.40
C GLY A 109 4.95 20.69 -8.54
N GLN A 110 3.72 20.16 -8.50
CA GLN A 110 3.41 18.92 -7.79
C GLN A 110 3.98 17.68 -8.50
N GLN A 111 3.94 17.66 -9.83
CA GLN A 111 4.57 16.61 -10.63
C GLN A 111 6.09 16.59 -10.41
N ILE A 112 6.75 17.75 -10.44
CA ILE A 112 8.18 17.90 -10.13
C ILE A 112 8.48 17.38 -8.72
N LEU A 113 7.66 17.74 -7.74
CA LEU A 113 7.85 17.31 -6.36
C LEU A 113 7.80 15.78 -6.20
N VAL A 114 6.85 15.11 -6.87
CA VAL A 114 6.76 13.64 -6.91
C VAL A 114 8.01 13.04 -7.56
N ARG A 115 8.42 13.56 -8.73
CA ARG A 115 9.65 13.10 -9.41
C ARG A 115 10.88 13.22 -8.52
N GLN A 116 11.02 14.34 -7.80
CA GLN A 116 12.12 14.53 -6.86
C GLN A 116 12.07 13.56 -5.68
N ARG A 117 10.89 13.32 -5.08
CA ARG A 117 10.71 12.34 -3.99
C ARG A 117 11.09 10.94 -4.44
N ASN A 118 10.59 10.52 -5.60
CA ASN A 118 10.92 9.23 -6.23
C ASN A 118 12.43 9.10 -6.43
N ALA A 119 13.09 10.11 -7.00
CA ALA A 119 14.53 10.11 -7.20
C ALA A 119 15.31 10.01 -5.87
N ARG A 120 14.87 10.71 -4.81
CA ARG A 120 15.52 10.68 -3.49
C ARG A 120 15.42 9.31 -2.83
N ILE A 121 14.25 8.67 -2.91
CA ILE A 121 14.06 7.31 -2.38
C ILE A 121 14.88 6.30 -3.21
N LYS A 122 14.78 6.36 -4.55
CA LYS A 122 15.52 5.47 -5.46
C LYS A 122 17.02 5.51 -5.23
N ASN A 123 17.59 6.72 -5.12
CA ASN A 123 19.02 6.90 -4.85
C ASN A 123 19.40 6.32 -3.49
N PHE A 124 18.61 6.60 -2.44
CA PHE A 124 18.87 6.03 -1.12
C PHE A 124 18.87 4.49 -1.13
N ILE A 125 17.89 3.87 -1.81
CA ILE A 125 17.82 2.40 -1.92
C ILE A 125 19.05 1.84 -2.64
N ARG A 126 19.45 2.44 -3.76
CA ARG A 126 20.63 2.03 -4.54
C ARG A 126 21.92 2.13 -3.72
N ASP A 127 22.08 3.22 -2.98
CA ASP A 127 23.23 3.42 -2.08
C ASP A 127 23.32 2.33 -1.00
N GLN A 128 22.18 1.83 -0.50
CA GLN A 128 22.17 0.76 0.50
C GLN A 128 22.43 -0.63 -0.07
N ARG A 129 21.91 -0.93 -1.27
CA ARG A 129 21.90 -2.30 -1.81
C ARG A 129 23.13 -2.66 -2.62
N LYS A 130 23.83 -1.69 -3.22
CA LYS A 130 25.02 -1.91 -4.08
C LYS A 130 24.84 -2.87 -5.27
N VAL A 131 23.63 -3.38 -5.48
CA VAL A 131 23.23 -4.21 -6.63
C VAL A 131 22.11 -3.50 -7.37
N GLU A 132 22.06 -3.70 -8.68
CA GLU A 132 20.95 -3.20 -9.47
C GLU A 132 19.66 -3.93 -9.04
N THR A 133 18.64 -3.16 -8.70
CA THR A 133 17.33 -3.63 -8.28
C THR A 133 16.33 -2.89 -9.12
N ASP A 134 15.34 -3.59 -9.66
CA ASP A 134 14.28 -2.92 -10.39
C ASP A 134 13.44 -2.09 -9.42
N ILE A 135 13.20 -0.83 -9.80
CA ILE A 135 12.45 0.12 -9.00
C ILE A 135 11.42 0.76 -9.90
N GLU A 136 10.21 0.22 -9.84
CA GLU A 136 9.03 0.80 -10.44
C GLU A 136 8.56 2.00 -9.62
N MET A 137 8.37 3.15 -10.29
CA MET A 137 7.95 4.39 -9.67
C MET A 137 6.61 4.81 -10.27
N VAL A 138 5.59 4.84 -9.43
CA VAL A 138 4.23 5.28 -9.73
C VAL A 138 4.04 6.70 -9.19
N SER A 139 3.70 7.62 -10.10
CA SER A 139 3.38 9.00 -9.76
C SER A 139 1.89 9.13 -9.47
N MET A 140 1.55 9.67 -8.30
CA MET A 140 0.17 10.00 -7.93
C MET A 140 -0.18 11.45 -8.25
N ALA A 141 0.63 12.13 -9.06
CA ALA A 141 0.33 13.47 -9.57
C ALA A 141 -0.38 13.45 -10.93
N GLU A 142 -0.54 12.28 -11.56
CA GLU A 142 -1.06 12.11 -12.92
C GLU A 142 -1.98 10.90 -12.95
N ARG A 143 -3.12 10.99 -13.66
CA ARG A 143 -4.08 9.90 -13.83
C ARG A 143 -3.66 8.93 -14.91
N SER A 144 -3.17 9.46 -16.02
CA SER A 144 -2.75 8.76 -17.24
C SER A 144 -1.38 8.09 -17.15
N GLY A 145 -0.70 8.15 -16.00
CA GLY A 145 0.63 7.54 -15.82
C GLY A 145 0.59 6.03 -15.62
N LYS A 146 1.67 5.46 -15.07
CA LYS A 146 1.78 4.02 -14.70
C LYS A 146 0.64 3.49 -13.82
N LEU A 147 -0.03 4.38 -13.08
CA LEU A 147 -1.21 3.99 -12.32
C LEU A 147 -2.37 3.59 -13.25
N SER A 148 -2.54 4.22 -14.42
CA SER A 148 -3.55 3.82 -15.40
C SER A 148 -3.29 2.43 -15.97
N GLU A 149 -2.02 2.06 -16.16
CA GLU A 149 -1.60 0.70 -16.56
C GLU A 149 -1.93 -0.31 -15.46
N LEU A 150 -1.60 0.02 -14.19
CA LEU A 150 -1.99 -0.79 -13.03
C LEU A 150 -3.53 -0.89 -12.89
N TRP A 151 -4.27 0.16 -13.24
CA TRP A 151 -5.74 0.23 -13.13
C TRP A 151 -6.49 -0.46 -14.26
N GLY A 152 -5.95 -0.44 -15.48
CA GLY A 152 -6.58 -1.02 -16.67
C GLY A 152 -6.83 -2.51 -16.51
N ASP A 153 -5.86 -3.20 -15.92
CA ASP A 153 -5.89 -4.64 -15.69
C ASP A 153 -6.30 -5.02 -14.25
N ALA A 154 -6.50 -4.04 -13.36
CA ALA A 154 -6.87 -4.28 -11.97
C ALA A 154 -8.27 -4.87 -11.80
N ASP A 155 -8.37 -5.89 -10.96
CA ASP A 155 -9.65 -6.45 -10.53
C ASP A 155 -10.43 -5.52 -9.57
N ALA A 156 -11.67 -5.90 -9.25
CA ALA A 156 -12.52 -5.11 -8.37
C ALA A 156 -11.99 -4.98 -6.93
N ARG A 157 -11.13 -5.92 -6.47
CA ARG A 157 -10.53 -5.88 -5.14
C ARG A 157 -9.41 -4.85 -5.08
N MET A 158 -8.53 -4.87 -6.08
CA MET A 158 -7.47 -3.89 -6.25
C MET A 158 -8.05 -2.47 -6.36
N LYS A 159 -9.11 -2.27 -7.17
CA LYS A 159 -9.80 -0.97 -7.26
C LYS A 159 -10.31 -0.50 -5.88
N LYS A 160 -10.96 -1.37 -5.12
CA LYS A 160 -11.42 -1.03 -3.76
C LYS A 160 -10.27 -0.70 -2.80
N SER A 161 -9.14 -1.40 -2.92
CA SER A 161 -7.92 -1.13 -2.14
C SER A 161 -7.31 0.24 -2.45
N LEU A 162 -7.38 0.64 -3.72
CA LEU A 162 -6.90 1.93 -4.19
C LEU A 162 -7.84 3.09 -3.80
N GLU A 163 -9.16 2.86 -3.79
CA GLU A 163 -10.14 3.81 -3.20
C GLU A 163 -9.82 4.10 -1.73
N ALA A 164 -9.61 3.04 -0.94
CA ALA A 164 -9.25 3.18 0.46
C ALA A 164 -7.96 4.02 0.63
N ALA A 165 -7.02 3.87 -0.30
CA ALA A 165 -5.75 4.58 -0.35
C ALA A 165 -5.83 6.01 -0.91
N GLY A 166 -7.03 6.55 -1.16
CA GLY A 166 -7.20 7.94 -1.61
C GLY A 166 -7.24 8.11 -3.12
N ILE A 167 -7.48 7.04 -3.89
CA ILE A 167 -7.58 7.08 -5.34
C ILE A 167 -9.03 6.78 -5.75
N PRO A 168 -9.85 7.78 -6.12
CA PRO A 168 -11.27 7.58 -6.41
C PRO A 168 -11.46 6.66 -7.63
N ASN A 169 -12.29 5.60 -7.51
CA ASN A 169 -12.64 4.68 -8.60
C ASN A 169 -14.11 4.74 -9.03
N THR A 170 -14.96 5.53 -8.37
CA THR A 170 -16.38 5.74 -8.71
C THR A 170 -16.82 7.16 -8.32
N ASP A 171 -17.98 7.60 -8.85
CA ASP A 171 -18.59 8.95 -8.72
C ASP A 171 -18.74 9.51 -7.27
N ASP A 172 -18.36 8.74 -6.26
CA ASP A 172 -18.30 9.18 -4.87
C ASP A 172 -17.09 10.10 -4.65
N LYS A 173 -17.38 11.41 -4.67
CA LYS A 173 -16.47 12.52 -4.33
C LYS A 173 -15.95 12.50 -2.88
N GLU A 174 -16.33 11.50 -2.08
CA GLU A 174 -15.88 11.38 -0.71
C GLU A 174 -14.42 10.90 -0.67
N LYS A 175 -13.56 11.91 -0.51
CA LYS A 175 -12.11 11.85 -0.32
C LYS A 175 -11.70 10.60 0.47
N GLY A 176 -11.08 9.64 -0.21
CA GLY A 176 -10.36 8.56 0.46
C GLY A 176 -9.28 9.11 1.41
N THR A 177 -8.66 8.23 2.18
CA THR A 177 -7.73 8.62 3.24
C THR A 177 -6.64 9.55 2.71
N ALA A 178 -6.49 10.75 3.28
CA ALA A 178 -5.52 11.75 2.82
C ALA A 178 -4.08 11.19 2.77
N LYS A 179 -3.50 11.11 1.56
CA LYS A 179 -2.14 10.64 1.30
C LYS A 179 -1.19 11.74 0.82
N ALA A 180 -1.63 12.99 0.81
CA ALA A 180 -0.74 14.13 0.61
C ALA A 180 0.54 14.02 1.45
N SER A 181 1.68 14.35 0.83
CA SER A 181 3.03 14.30 1.40
C SER A 181 3.53 12.91 1.81
N ARG A 182 3.09 11.85 1.13
CA ARG A 182 3.51 10.47 1.46
C ARG A 182 4.06 9.68 0.28
N SER A 183 4.80 8.63 0.62
CA SER A 183 5.13 7.54 -0.30
C SER A 183 4.94 6.19 0.36
N ILE A 184 4.42 5.22 -0.40
CA ILE A 184 4.39 3.81 -0.04
C ILE A 184 5.56 3.14 -0.78
N VAL A 185 6.32 2.33 -0.05
CA VAL A 185 7.44 1.58 -0.60
C VAL A 185 7.20 0.11 -0.31
N MET A 186 7.09 -0.67 -1.38
CA MET A 186 6.79 -2.09 -1.35
C MET A 186 7.99 -2.87 -1.85
N LEU A 187 8.23 -4.01 -1.22
CA LEU A 187 9.33 -4.90 -1.51
C LEU A 187 8.77 -6.24 -1.96
N ILE A 188 9.09 -6.65 -3.19
CA ILE A 188 8.68 -7.91 -3.80
C ILE A 188 9.94 -8.78 -3.97
N LEU A 189 9.87 -10.03 -3.52
CA LEU A 189 10.98 -10.98 -3.61
C LEU A 189 10.68 -12.01 -4.68
N GLU A 190 11.73 -12.50 -5.35
CA GLU A 190 11.62 -13.59 -6.33
C GLU A 190 10.92 -14.80 -5.69
N SER A 191 10.02 -15.46 -6.44
CA SER A 191 9.38 -16.70 -6.00
C SER A 191 10.42 -17.74 -5.60
N LYS A 192 10.12 -18.52 -4.55
CA LYS A 192 10.92 -19.72 -4.29
C LYS A 192 10.49 -20.78 -5.30
N ASP A 193 11.41 -21.19 -6.17
CA ASP A 193 11.26 -22.39 -6.99
C ASP A 193 11.09 -23.65 -6.12
#